data_AF-A0A835P0Y0-F1
#
_entry.id   AF-A0A835P0Y0-F1
#
_cell.length_a   1.000
_cell.length_b   1.000
_cell.length_c   1.000
_cell.angle_alpha   90.00
_cell.angle_beta   90.00
_cell.angle_gamma   90.00
#
_symmetry.space_group_name_H-M   'P 1'
#
loop_
_entity.id
_entity.type
_entity.pdbx_description
1 polymer ?
#
loop_
_entity_poly.entity_id
_entity_poly.type
_entity_poly.pdbx_seq_one_letter_code
_entity_poly.pdbx_strand_id
1 'polypeptide(L)'
;YSLYARTRLGYLFYQRQVKKARERYPHGHSVPQPYCFPGVKILPIPVLSNNYSYLVIDTGSSQAAVIDPSDPLAVQAAIEEEGVVLQAIFCTHKHWDHSGGNEALCQKHKSCRVYGSALDAIPQLTK
;
A
#
# COMPACT_ATOMS: atom_id res chain seq x y z
N TYR A 1 13.28 14.91 -7.47
CA TYR A 1 12.53 13.99 -6.58
C TYR A 1 12.77 14.17 -5.08
N SER A 2 13.94 14.61 -4.60
CA SER A 2 14.19 14.83 -3.16
C SER A 2 13.10 15.66 -2.45
N LEU A 3 12.67 16.77 -3.08
CA LEU A 3 11.63 17.66 -2.55
C LEU A 3 10.31 16.93 -2.24
N TYR A 4 9.85 16.04 -3.12
CA TYR A 4 8.61 15.29 -2.92
C TYR A 4 8.76 14.21 -1.84
N ALA A 5 9.86 13.46 -1.87
CA ALA A 5 10.03 12.27 -1.04
C ALA A 5 10.51 12.54 0.38
N ARG A 6 11.08 13.72 0.67
CA ARG A 6 11.79 13.99 1.94
C ARG A 6 11.32 15.25 2.68
N THR A 7 10.37 16.00 2.14
CA THR A 7 9.93 17.26 2.76
C THR A 7 8.48 17.21 3.20
N ARG A 8 8.14 18.03 4.20
CA ARG A 8 6.75 18.23 4.64
C ARG A 8 5.87 18.74 3.49
N LEU A 9 6.41 19.57 2.59
CA LEU A 9 5.69 20.06 1.42
C LEU A 9 5.32 18.91 0.46
N GLY A 10 6.27 18.01 0.22
CA GLY A 10 6.03 16.80 -0.58
C GLY A 10 4.98 15.89 0.03
N TYR A 11 5.04 15.67 1.36
CA TYR A 11 4.03 14.91 2.08
C TYR A 11 2.64 15.56 2.01
N LEU A 12 2.54 16.88 2.16
CA LEU A 12 1.28 17.62 1.98
C LEU A 12 0.72 17.49 0.56
N PHE A 13 1.59 17.47 -0.46
CA PHE A 13 1.18 17.24 -1.84
C PHE A 13 0.61 15.82 -2.03
N TYR A 14 1.26 14.80 -1.49
CA TYR A 14 0.75 13.43 -1.44
C TYR A 14 -0.63 13.35 -0.75
N GLN A 15 -0.79 13.95 0.43
CA GLN A 15 -2.07 13.93 1.14
C GLN A 15 -3.20 14.59 0.31
N ARG A 16 -2.89 15.66 -0.41
CA ARG A 16 -3.84 16.30 -1.35
C ARG A 16 -4.19 15.38 -2.52
N GLN A 17 -3.23 14.62 -3.06
CA GLN A 17 -3.48 13.65 -4.13
C GLN A 17 -4.41 12.53 -3.65
N VAL A 18 -4.15 11.95 -2.47
CA VAL A 18 -5.01 10.94 -1.85
C VAL A 18 -6.42 11.48 -1.67
N LYS A 19 -6.57 12.68 -1.09
CA LYS A 19 -7.88 13.30 -0.87
C LYS A 19 -8.64 13.50 -2.18
N LYS A 20 -8.01 14.11 -3.18
CA LYS A 20 -8.62 14.34 -4.51
C LYS A 20 -9.00 13.04 -5.21
N ALA A 21 -8.15 12.02 -5.10
CA ALA A 21 -8.40 10.71 -5.70
C ALA A 21 -9.65 10.06 -5.08
N ARG A 22 -9.78 10.07 -3.76
CA ARG A 22 -10.97 9.53 -3.08
C ARG A 22 -12.26 10.29 -3.43
N GLU A 23 -12.18 11.62 -3.56
CA GLU A 23 -13.32 12.44 -3.98
C GLU A 23 -13.74 12.15 -5.43
N ARG A 24 -12.77 11.93 -6.34
CA ARG A 24 -13.04 11.69 -7.76
C ARG A 24 -13.38 10.23 -8.07
N TYR A 25 -12.78 9.30 -7.34
CA TYR A 25 -12.83 7.86 -7.56
C TYR A 25 -13.12 7.14 -6.23
N PRO A 26 -14.35 7.26 -5.68
CA PRO A 26 -14.69 6.69 -4.37
C PRO A 26 -14.54 5.17 -4.31
N HIS A 27 -14.58 4.48 -5.46
CA HIS A 27 -14.40 3.03 -5.59
C HIS A 27 -13.09 2.66 -6.30
N GLY A 28 -12.14 3.58 -6.41
CA GLY A 28 -10.91 3.41 -7.20
C GLY A 28 -11.06 3.83 -8.66
N HIS A 29 -9.94 4.13 -9.32
CA HIS A 29 -9.90 4.66 -10.69
C HIS A 29 -10.05 3.57 -11.78
N SER A 30 -10.10 2.30 -11.38
CA SER A 30 -10.32 1.14 -12.27
C SER A 30 -11.04 0.03 -11.52
N VAL A 31 -11.58 -0.95 -12.24
CA VAL A 31 -12.20 -2.15 -11.65
C VAL A 31 -11.11 -3.17 -11.29
N PRO A 32 -10.95 -3.56 -10.01
CA PRO A 32 -10.02 -4.62 -9.62
C PRO A 32 -10.38 -5.96 -10.27
N GLN A 33 -9.40 -6.62 -10.87
CA GLN A 33 -9.53 -8.01 -11.32
C GLN A 33 -8.48 -8.85 -10.59
N PRO A 34 -8.86 -9.62 -9.56
CA PRO A 34 -7.93 -10.50 -8.89
C PRO A 34 -7.50 -11.65 -9.80
N TYR A 35 -6.26 -12.07 -9.67
CA TYR A 35 -5.74 -13.25 -10.35
C TYR A 35 -5.33 -14.31 -9.33
N CYS A 36 -5.79 -15.55 -9.54
CA CYS A 36 -5.53 -16.66 -8.65
C CYS A 36 -4.57 -17.67 -9.29
N PHE A 37 -3.50 -17.97 -8.58
CA PHE A 37 -2.62 -19.11 -8.81
C PHE A 37 -2.91 -20.18 -7.74
N PRO A 38 -2.48 -21.44 -7.93
CA PRO A 38 -2.50 -22.42 -6.85
C PRO A 38 -1.75 -21.89 -5.62
N GLY A 39 -2.46 -21.72 -4.50
CA GLY A 39 -1.89 -21.24 -3.23
C GLY A 39 -1.75 -19.73 -3.10
N VAL A 40 -1.98 -18.93 -4.15
CA VAL A 40 -1.76 -17.47 -4.12
C VAL A 40 -2.87 -16.72 -4.85
N LYS A 41 -3.41 -15.66 -4.24
CA LYS A 41 -4.29 -14.68 -4.89
C LYS A 41 -3.59 -13.32 -4.93
N ILE A 42 -3.61 -12.66 -6.09
CA ILE A 42 -3.13 -11.30 -6.27
C ILE A 42 -4.33 -10.40 -6.55
N LEU A 43 -4.56 -9.42 -5.68
CA LEU A 43 -5.62 -8.43 -5.81
C LEU A 43 -5.00 -7.03 -6.07
N PRO A 44 -5.17 -6.47 -7.28
CA PRO A 44 -4.82 -5.07 -7.54
C PRO A 44 -5.76 -4.13 -6.79
N ILE A 45 -5.21 -3.12 -6.15
CA ILE A 45 -5.95 -2.08 -5.41
C ILE A 45 -5.66 -0.75 -6.10
N PRO A 46 -6.62 -0.16 -6.82
CA PRO A 46 -6.45 1.15 -7.44
C PRO A 46 -6.28 2.21 -6.34
N VAL A 47 -5.15 2.93 -6.37
CA VAL A 47 -4.83 4.00 -5.44
C VAL A 47 -4.44 5.27 -6.20
N LEU A 48 -4.65 6.42 -5.57
CA LEU A 48 -4.44 7.73 -6.19
C LEU A 48 -5.22 7.86 -7.52
N SER A 49 -4.70 8.58 -8.50
CA SER A 49 -5.36 8.77 -9.80
C SER A 49 -5.10 7.65 -10.80
N ASN A 50 -4.01 6.91 -10.63
CA ASN A 50 -3.45 6.03 -11.66
C ASN A 50 -2.45 4.99 -11.12
N ASN A 51 -2.28 4.89 -9.80
CA ASN A 51 -1.34 3.95 -9.18
C ASN A 51 -2.07 2.68 -8.74
N TYR A 52 -1.31 1.63 -8.48
CA TYR A 52 -1.81 0.38 -7.92
C TYR A 52 -0.97 -0.03 -6.73
N SER A 53 -1.65 -0.41 -5.65
CA SER A 53 -1.08 -1.31 -4.65
C SER A 53 -1.49 -2.75 -5.02
N TYR A 54 -0.78 -3.75 -4.52
CA TYR A 54 -1.13 -5.15 -4.77
C TYR A 54 -1.18 -5.91 -3.46
N LEU A 55 -2.33 -6.49 -3.14
CA LEU A 55 -2.47 -7.40 -2.01
C LEU A 55 -2.21 -8.82 -2.51
N VAL A 56 -1.16 -9.44 -2.00
CA VAL A 56 -0.74 -10.81 -2.31
C VAL A 56 -1.12 -11.69 -1.13
N ILE A 57 -2.01 -12.62 -1.36
CA ILE A 57 -2.63 -13.45 -0.32
C ILE A 57 -2.16 -14.89 -0.51
N ASP A 58 -1.64 -15.49 0.56
CA ASP A 58 -1.50 -16.94 0.67
C ASP A 58 -2.87 -17.54 1.00
N THR A 59 -3.44 -18.28 0.05
CA THR A 59 -4.79 -18.83 0.18
C THR A 59 -4.85 -20.01 1.16
N GLY A 60 -3.72 -20.59 1.55
CA GLY A 60 -3.66 -21.69 2.51
C GLY A 60 -3.64 -21.23 3.98
N SER A 61 -3.11 -20.04 4.26
CA SER A 61 -2.92 -19.53 5.62
C SER A 61 -3.69 -18.26 5.96
N SER A 62 -4.38 -17.65 4.98
CA SER A 62 -5.02 -16.33 5.09
C SER A 62 -4.06 -15.22 5.53
N GLN A 63 -2.76 -15.39 5.26
CA GLN A 63 -1.75 -14.35 5.42
C GLN A 63 -1.61 -13.54 4.13
N ALA A 64 -1.27 -12.27 4.27
CA ALA A 64 -1.06 -11.40 3.13
C ALA A 64 0.18 -10.53 3.27
N ALA A 65 0.73 -10.18 2.12
CA ALA A 65 1.66 -9.08 1.95
C ALA A 65 1.04 -8.03 1.04
N VAL A 66 1.39 -6.76 1.23
CA VAL A 66 0.99 -5.68 0.31
C VAL A 66 2.21 -5.03 -0.34
N ILE A 67 2.11 -4.79 -1.64
CA ILE A 67 3.12 -4.08 -2.43
C ILE A 67 2.68 -2.62 -2.57
N ASP A 68 3.60 -1.70 -2.28
CA ASP A 68 3.45 -0.25 -2.44
C ASP A 68 2.11 0.31 -1.92
N PRO A 69 1.81 0.20 -0.61
CA PRO A 69 0.54 0.65 -0.05
C PRO A 69 0.48 2.17 0.07
N SER A 70 0.19 2.87 -1.03
CA SER A 70 0.13 4.34 -1.04
C SER A 70 -1.05 4.89 -0.25
N ASP A 71 -2.25 4.37 -0.48
CA ASP A 71 -3.45 4.77 0.24
C ASP A 71 -3.76 3.75 1.35
N PRO A 72 -3.48 4.05 2.62
CA PRO A 72 -3.67 3.10 3.71
C PRO A 72 -5.14 2.74 3.95
N LEU A 73 -6.12 3.60 3.60
CA LEU A 73 -7.53 3.28 3.82
C LEU A 73 -8.04 2.30 2.75
N ALA A 74 -7.68 2.53 1.49
CA ALA A 74 -8.05 1.61 0.41
C ALA A 74 -7.42 0.22 0.64
N VAL A 75 -6.15 0.19 1.03
CA VAL A 75 -5.46 -1.07 1.37
C VAL A 75 -6.07 -1.75 2.59
N GLN A 76 -6.37 -1.00 3.65
CA GLN A 76 -6.99 -1.57 4.84
C GLN A 76 -8.38 -2.14 4.58
N ALA A 77 -9.19 -1.48 3.74
CA ALA A 77 -10.50 -1.97 3.34
C ALA A 77 -10.38 -3.32 2.60
N ALA A 78 -9.44 -3.44 1.66
CA ALA A 78 -9.19 -4.69 0.95
C ALA A 78 -8.71 -5.82 1.88
N ILE A 79 -7.86 -5.52 2.86
CA ILE A 79 -7.42 -6.48 3.88
C ILE A 79 -8.61 -7.01 4.70
N GLU A 80 -9.53 -6.12 5.09
CA GLU A 80 -10.73 -6.48 5.85
C GLU A 80 -11.73 -7.28 5.01
N GLU A 81 -11.96 -6.88 3.76
CA GLU A 81 -12.86 -7.56 2.83
C GLU A 81 -12.40 -8.98 2.51
N GLU A 82 -11.09 -9.17 2.33
CA GLU A 82 -10.49 -10.49 2.09
C GLU A 82 -10.34 -11.33 3.36
N GLY A 83 -10.52 -10.72 4.54
CA GLY A 83 -10.41 -11.42 5.82
C GLY A 83 -9.01 -11.96 6.12
N VAL A 84 -7.97 -11.26 5.67
CA VAL A 84 -6.57 -11.70 5.76
C VAL A 84 -5.76 -10.95 6.82
N VAL A 85 -4.70 -11.59 7.29
CA VAL A 85 -3.76 -10.97 8.25
C VAL A 85 -2.55 -10.42 7.52
N LEU A 86 -2.32 -9.11 7.62
CA LEU A 86 -1.16 -8.46 7.00
C LEU A 86 0.13 -8.79 7.76
N GLN A 87 1.05 -9.49 7.11
CA GLN A 87 2.35 -9.88 7.66
C GLN A 87 3.51 -9.03 7.12
N ALA A 88 3.38 -8.54 5.90
CA ALA A 88 4.46 -7.83 5.24
C ALA A 88 3.98 -6.68 4.35
N ILE A 89 4.79 -5.62 4.29
CA ILE A 89 4.73 -4.57 3.29
C ILE A 89 6.01 -4.65 2.47
N PHE A 90 5.91 -4.64 1.15
CA PHE A 90 7.05 -4.46 0.26
C PHE A 90 6.93 -3.10 -0.42
N CYS A 91 7.93 -2.24 -0.22
CA CYS A 91 8.02 -0.98 -0.92
C CYS A 91 9.13 -1.04 -1.97
N THR A 92 8.77 -0.74 -3.21
CA THR A 92 9.70 -0.65 -4.33
C THR A 92 10.65 0.53 -4.16
N HIS A 93 10.13 1.68 -3.70
CA HIS A 93 10.90 2.88 -3.42
C HIS A 93 10.15 3.85 -2.46
N LYS A 94 10.85 4.90 -2.00
CA LYS A 94 10.41 5.77 -0.88
C LYS A 94 9.37 6.85 -1.22
N HIS A 95 8.96 6.98 -2.49
CA HIS A 95 8.03 8.04 -2.82
C HIS A 95 6.68 7.79 -2.16
N TRP A 96 5.99 8.85 -1.71
CA TRP A 96 4.76 8.71 -0.93
C TRP A 96 3.59 8.10 -1.71
N ASP A 97 3.64 8.16 -3.04
CA ASP A 97 2.73 7.44 -3.94
C ASP A 97 2.98 5.92 -3.98
N HIS A 98 3.94 5.43 -3.19
CA HIS A 98 4.24 4.01 -2.98
C HIS A 98 4.31 3.66 -1.49
N SER A 99 5.01 4.44 -0.67
CA SER A 99 5.23 4.17 0.76
C SER A 99 4.32 4.98 1.69
N GLY A 100 3.36 5.73 1.15
CA GLY A 100 2.51 6.68 1.88
C GLY A 100 1.66 6.09 3.00
N GLY A 101 1.32 4.80 2.90
CA GLY A 101 0.51 4.09 3.88
C GLY A 101 1.29 3.25 4.88
N ASN A 102 2.62 3.13 4.75
CA ASN A 102 3.43 2.24 5.60
C ASN A 102 3.21 2.49 7.09
N GLU A 103 3.30 3.76 7.51
CA GLU A 103 3.16 4.13 8.92
C GLU A 103 1.78 3.79 9.48
N ALA A 104 0.71 4.15 8.76
CA ALA A 104 -0.65 3.87 9.19
C ALA A 104 -0.94 2.36 9.25
N LEU A 105 -0.46 1.58 8.29
CA LEU A 105 -0.64 0.13 8.27
C LEU A 105 0.16 -0.57 9.36
N CYS A 106 1.43 -0.21 9.59
CA CYS A 106 2.22 -0.74 10.71
C CYS A 106 1.63 -0.35 12.07
N GLN A 107 1.01 0.84 12.18
CA GLN A 107 0.32 1.23 13.40
C GLN A 107 -0.87 0.32 13.70
N LYS A 108 -1.62 -0.14 12.68
CA LYS A 108 -2.76 -1.04 12.82
C LYS A 108 -2.36 -2.52 12.92
N HIS A 109 -1.32 -2.94 12.20
CA HIS A 109 -0.79 -4.31 12.14
C HIS A 109 0.59 -4.36 12.77
N LYS A 110 0.66 -4.45 14.10
CA LYS A 110 1.92 -4.33 14.86
C LYS A 110 2.97 -5.40 14.54
N SER A 111 2.56 -6.57 14.07
CA SER A 111 3.45 -7.65 13.64
C SER A 111 3.94 -7.50 12.20
N CYS A 112 3.40 -6.55 11.43
CA CYS A 112 3.74 -6.36 10.03
C CYS A 112 5.15 -5.81 9.87
N ARG A 113 5.96 -6.47 9.02
CA ARG A 113 7.32 -6.04 8.68
C ARG A 113 7.33 -5.30 7.34
N VAL A 114 8.12 -4.24 7.24
CA VAL A 114 8.31 -3.46 6.00
C VAL A 114 9.65 -3.82 5.38
N TYR A 115 9.61 -4.24 4.13
CA TYR A 115 10.76 -4.61 3.32
C TYR A 115 10.93 -3.61 2.17
N GLY A 116 12.19 -3.35 1.80
CA GLY A 116 12.55 -2.44 0.72
C GLY A 116 14.05 -2.16 0.74
N SER A 117 14.52 -1.31 -0.17
CA SER A 117 15.94 -0.97 -0.24
C SER A 117 16.40 -0.14 0.97
N ALA A 118 17.40 -0.63 1.69
CA ALA A 118 18.03 0.10 2.79
C ALA A 118 18.68 1.43 2.34
N LEU A 119 19.06 1.53 1.07
CA LEU A 119 19.66 2.74 0.49
C LEU A 119 18.63 3.82 0.19
N ASP A 120 17.34 3.46 0.10
CA ASP A 120 16.31 4.38 -0.38
C ASP A 120 15.60 5.14 0.76
N ALA A 121 15.88 4.79 2.02
CA ALA A 121 15.25 5.37 3.21
C ALA A 121 13.71 5.22 3.21
N ILE A 122 13.24 3.98 3.01
CA ILE A 122 11.83 3.62 3.05
C ILE A 122 11.25 3.91 4.46
N PRO A 123 10.11 4.61 4.57
CA PRO A 123 9.41 4.79 5.83
C PRO A 123 9.08 3.45 6.51
N GLN A 124 9.37 3.34 7.81
CA GLN A 124 9.14 2.14 8.64
C GLN A 124 9.92 0.89 8.22
N LEU A 125 10.98 1.01 7.40
CA LEU A 125 11.81 -0.12 7.00
C LEU A 125 12.25 -0.93 8.23
N THR A 126 11.93 -2.22 8.22
CA THR A 126 12.30 -3.13 9.28
C THR A 126 13.77 -3.51 9.15
N LYS A 127 14.51 -3.39 10.25
CA LYS A 127 15.93 -3.76 10.34
C LYS A 127 16.14 -5.26 10.47
#